data_AF-A0A935BH50-F1
#
_entry.id   AF-A0A935BH50-F1
#
_cell.length_a   1.000
_cell.length_b   1.000
_cell.length_c   1.000
_cell.angle_alpha   90.00
_cell.angle_beta   90.00
_cell.angle_gamma   90.00
#
_symmetry.space_group_name_H-M   'P 1'
#
loop_
_entity.id
_entity.type
_entity.pdbx_description
1 polymer ?
#
loop_
_entity_poly.entity_id
_entity_poly.type
_entity_poly.pdbx_seq_one_letter_code
_entity_poly.pdbx_strand_id
1 'polypeptide(L)'
;MLLGLIVLASAAFGGDAEKCDTVVGELVPNAHVARELADVIIRGRQTPEERSRYVLHVEPDGETGWFVFQGPPNGSPDAKGNVTVTAGGGGLGIRIDKCNGEMSNVYYQR
;
A
#
# COMPACT_ATOMS: atom_id res chain seq x y z
N MET A 1 19.14 59.60 -2.06
CA MET A 1 17.94 58.73 -2.04
C MET A 1 17.82 58.05 -3.39
N LEU A 2 18.26 56.79 -3.48
CA LEU A 2 17.91 55.88 -4.57
C LEU A 2 17.63 54.52 -3.91
N LEU A 3 16.36 54.17 -3.82
CA LEU A 3 15.89 52.82 -3.52
C LEU A 3 16.24 51.93 -4.72
N GLY A 4 16.85 50.78 -4.49
CA GLY A 4 17.14 49.79 -5.53
C GLY A 4 16.97 48.37 -5.00
N LEU A 5 15.76 47.85 -5.21
CA LEU A 5 15.30 46.45 -5.20
C LEU A 5 16.22 45.37 -4.60
N ILE A 6 15.77 44.78 -3.49
CA ILE A 6 16.16 43.43 -3.07
C ILE A 6 15.34 42.45 -3.91
N VAL A 7 15.98 41.75 -4.85
CA VAL A 7 15.39 40.58 -5.50
C VAL A 7 15.57 39.40 -4.55
N LEU A 8 14.54 39.08 -3.77
CA LEU A 8 14.42 37.75 -3.15
C LEU A 8 14.07 36.77 -4.27
N ALA A 9 15.06 36.05 -4.78
CA ALA A 9 14.83 34.83 -5.53
C ALA A 9 14.35 33.77 -4.54
N SER A 10 13.03 33.66 -4.37
CA SER A 10 12.41 32.53 -3.70
C SER A 10 12.79 31.26 -4.47
N ALA A 11 13.50 30.35 -3.82
CA ALA A 11 13.73 29.02 -4.34
C ALA A 11 12.37 28.36 -4.60
N ALA A 12 12.10 28.03 -5.86
CA ALA A 12 10.99 27.18 -6.24
C ALA A 12 11.30 25.76 -5.76
N PHE A 13 11.00 25.48 -4.50
CA PHE A 13 10.71 24.12 -4.07
C PHE A 13 9.28 23.82 -4.49
N GLY A 14 9.08 22.76 -5.26
CA GLY A 14 7.77 22.13 -5.41
C GLY A 14 7.32 22.01 -6.85
N GLY A 15 7.10 20.77 -7.26
CA GLY A 15 6.47 20.43 -8.53
C GLY A 15 6.09 18.96 -8.69
N ASP A 16 6.35 18.06 -7.73
CA ASP A 16 5.62 16.78 -7.63
C ASP A 16 4.28 16.98 -6.91
N ALA A 17 3.55 18.02 -7.30
CA ALA A 17 2.22 18.34 -6.80
C ALA A 17 1.16 17.85 -7.79
N GLU A 18 1.12 16.55 -8.10
CA GLU A 18 -0.03 15.99 -8.82
C GLU A 18 -0.14 14.47 -8.61
N LYS A 19 -0.65 14.06 -7.45
CA LYS A 19 -1.16 12.68 -7.31
C LYS A 19 -2.33 12.59 -6.36
N CYS A 20 -2.27 13.38 -5.30
CA CYS A 20 -3.36 13.59 -4.36
C CYS A 20 -3.62 15.09 -4.26
N ASP A 21 -4.83 15.52 -4.61
CA ASP A 21 -5.28 16.91 -4.48
C ASP A 21 -5.65 17.21 -3.02
N THR A 22 -4.70 16.99 -2.11
CA THR A 22 -4.86 17.20 -0.67
C THR A 22 -3.66 17.97 -0.11
N VAL A 23 -3.92 18.83 0.87
CA VAL A 23 -2.87 19.64 1.54
C VAL A 23 -1.82 18.78 2.25
N VAL A 24 -2.16 17.53 2.56
CA VAL A 24 -1.36 16.61 3.39
C VAL A 24 -0.59 15.58 2.54
N GLY A 25 -0.85 15.50 1.23
CA GLY A 25 -0.26 14.48 0.35
C GLY A 25 -0.92 13.09 0.50
N GLU A 26 -0.20 12.04 0.10
CA GLU A 26 -0.64 10.65 0.26
C GLU A 26 -0.75 10.28 1.75
N LEU A 27 -1.96 9.95 2.22
CA LEU A 27 -2.19 9.39 3.56
C LEU A 27 -1.63 7.97 3.72
N VAL A 28 -1.51 7.23 2.63
CA VAL A 28 -0.93 5.88 2.60
C VAL A 28 0.30 5.89 1.68
N PRO A 29 1.41 6.54 2.11
CA PRO A 29 2.52 6.88 1.22
C PRO A 29 3.41 5.68 0.86
N ASN A 30 3.23 4.53 1.52
CA ASN A 30 4.08 3.37 1.29
C ASN A 30 3.38 2.05 1.63
N ALA A 31 3.98 0.95 1.18
CA ALA A 31 3.47 -0.40 1.35
C ALA A 31 3.39 -0.85 2.82
N HIS A 32 4.17 -0.26 3.73
CA HIS A 32 4.11 -0.59 5.16
C HIS A 32 2.79 -0.07 5.76
N VAL A 33 2.46 1.20 5.53
CA VAL A 33 1.18 1.79 5.99
C VAL A 33 -0.02 1.06 5.39
N ALA A 34 0.03 0.73 4.09
CA ALA A 34 -1.02 -0.05 3.43
C ALA A 34 -1.20 -1.44 4.07
N ARG A 35 -0.10 -2.12 4.44
CA ARG A 35 -0.14 -3.40 5.14
C ARG A 35 -0.79 -3.28 6.51
N GLU A 36 -0.42 -2.27 7.29
CA GLU A 36 -0.98 -2.08 8.63
C GLU A 36 -2.48 -1.79 8.60
N LEU A 37 -2.93 -0.94 7.66
CA LEU A 37 -4.33 -0.65 7.44
C LEU A 37 -5.13 -1.91 7.06
N ALA A 38 -4.60 -2.72 6.13
CA ALA A 38 -5.21 -3.98 5.76
C ALA A 38 -5.28 -4.98 6.93
N ASP A 39 -4.22 -5.09 7.74
CA ASP A 39 -4.17 -6.01 8.89
C ASP A 39 -5.23 -5.65 9.95
N VAL A 40 -5.52 -4.36 10.16
CA VAL A 40 -6.61 -3.93 11.04
C VAL A 40 -7.97 -4.47 10.55
N ILE A 41 -8.27 -4.34 9.26
CA ILE A 41 -9.53 -4.84 8.69
C ILE A 41 -9.62 -6.36 8.78
N ILE A 42 -8.53 -7.05 8.44
CA ILE A 42 -8.48 -8.51 8.43
C ILE A 42 -8.64 -9.07 9.84
N ARG A 43 -8.02 -8.45 10.86
CA ARG A 43 -8.25 -8.76 12.28
C ARG A 43 -9.70 -8.62 12.71
N GLY A 44 -10.41 -7.64 12.14
CA GLY A 44 -11.85 -7.46 12.40
C GLY A 44 -12.77 -8.47 11.70
N ARG A 45 -12.25 -9.27 10.74
CA ARG A 45 -13.06 -10.16 9.89
C ARG A 45 -12.74 -11.64 10.03
N GLN A 46 -11.54 -11.99 10.51
CA GLN A 46 -11.05 -13.37 10.56
C GLN A 46 -10.48 -13.71 11.94
N THR A 47 -10.63 -14.96 12.35
CA THR A 47 -10.01 -15.45 13.59
C THR A 47 -8.49 -15.51 13.46
N PRO A 48 -7.73 -15.56 14.57
CA PRO A 48 -6.29 -15.79 14.53
C PRO A 48 -5.90 -17.07 13.75
N GLU A 49 -6.67 -18.15 13.91
CA GLU A 49 -6.44 -19.43 13.23
C GLU A 49 -6.59 -19.27 11.72
N GLU A 50 -7.66 -18.62 11.26
CA GLU A 50 -7.88 -18.37 9.84
C GLU A 50 -6.79 -17.52 9.22
N ARG A 51 -6.35 -16.46 9.92
CA ARG A 51 -5.27 -15.56 9.49
C ARG A 51 -3.91 -16.24 9.40
N SER A 52 -3.63 -17.18 10.32
CA SER A 52 -2.34 -17.88 10.36
C SER A 52 -2.03 -18.72 9.12
N ARG A 53 -3.03 -18.99 8.27
CA ARG A 53 -2.87 -19.68 6.99
C ARG A 53 -2.25 -18.81 5.90
N TYR A 54 -2.15 -17.50 6.11
CA TYR A 54 -1.78 -16.54 5.07
C TYR A 54 -0.68 -15.58 5.52
N VAL A 55 0.02 -15.04 4.53
CA VAL A 55 0.89 -13.86 4.66
C VAL A 55 0.29 -12.72 3.84
N LEU A 56 0.54 -11.47 4.27
CA LEU A 56 0.08 -10.28 3.55
C LEU A 56 1.11 -9.85 2.51
N HIS A 57 0.69 -9.79 1.26
CA HIS A 57 1.42 -9.20 0.15
C HIS A 57 0.86 -7.82 -0.13
N VAL A 58 1.73 -6.88 -0.51
CA VAL A 58 1.34 -5.51 -0.84
C VAL A 58 2.02 -5.12 -2.13
N GLU A 59 1.23 -4.67 -3.09
CA GLU A 59 1.68 -4.30 -4.42
C GLU A 59 1.03 -2.96 -4.82
N PRO A 60 1.70 -2.12 -5.61
CA PRO A 60 1.06 -0.96 -6.21
C PRO A 60 -0.12 -1.39 -7.10
N ASP A 61 -1.26 -0.69 -6.97
CA ASP A 61 -2.43 -0.86 -7.83
C ASP A 61 -2.63 0.43 -8.63
N GLY A 62 -1.95 0.50 -9.77
CA GLY A 62 -1.86 1.73 -10.55
C GLY A 62 -1.14 2.86 -9.81
N GLU A 63 -1.47 4.09 -10.19
CA GLU A 63 -0.78 5.28 -9.71
C GLU A 63 -1.16 5.64 -8.27
N THR A 64 -2.46 5.57 -7.97
CA THR A 64 -3.06 6.07 -6.73
C THR A 64 -3.50 4.98 -5.77
N GLY A 65 -3.29 3.69 -6.09
CA GLY A 65 -3.78 2.58 -5.28
C GLY A 65 -2.69 1.67 -4.71
N TRP A 66 -3.03 0.98 -3.64
CA TRP A 66 -2.37 -0.22 -3.15
C TRP A 66 -3.33 -1.40 -3.26
N PHE A 67 -2.83 -2.53 -3.74
CA PHE A 67 -3.50 -3.81 -3.62
C PHE A 67 -2.81 -4.63 -2.54
N VAL A 68 -3.56 -4.95 -1.49
CA VAL A 68 -3.11 -5.79 -0.38
C VAL A 68 -3.88 -7.09 -0.41
N PHE A 69 -3.18 -8.22 -0.39
CA PHE A 69 -3.83 -9.51 -0.49
C PHE A 69 -3.19 -10.58 0.39
N GLN A 70 -4.02 -11.47 0.91
CA GLN A 70 -3.60 -12.67 1.63
C GLN A 70 -3.22 -13.76 0.62
N GLY A 71 -1.97 -14.20 0.67
CA GLY A 71 -1.47 -15.35 -0.08
C GLY A 71 -0.97 -16.44 0.86
N PRO A 72 -0.86 -17.69 0.42
CA PRO A 72 -0.20 -18.71 1.21
C PRO A 72 1.27 -18.31 1.44
N PRO A 73 1.88 -18.67 2.58
CA PRO A 73 3.30 -18.45 2.77
C PRO A 73 4.09 -19.15 1.67
N ASN A 74 5.17 -18.50 1.21
CA ASN A 74 6.10 -19.13 0.28
C ASN A 74 6.66 -20.41 0.91
N GLY A 75 6.73 -21.48 0.12
CA GLY A 75 7.40 -22.70 0.55
C GLY A 75 8.87 -22.44 0.86
N SER A 76 9.44 -23.22 1.79
CA SER A 76 10.89 -23.25 1.96
C SER A 76 11.55 -23.64 0.62
N PRO A 77 12.70 -23.05 0.27
CA PRO A 77 13.46 -23.49 -0.89
C PRO A 77 13.76 -24.99 -0.79
N ASP A 78 13.64 -25.71 -1.90
CA ASP A 78 14.05 -27.11 -1.98
C ASP A 78 15.59 -27.24 -1.88
N ALA A 79 16.10 -28.47 -1.91
CA ALA A 79 17.55 -28.74 -1.85
C ALA A 79 18.36 -28.12 -3.00
N LYS A 80 17.69 -27.61 -4.04
CA LYS A 80 18.28 -26.94 -5.20
C LYS A 80 18.05 -25.42 -5.17
N GLY A 81 17.42 -24.90 -4.11
CA GLY A 81 17.10 -23.48 -3.94
C GLY A 81 15.81 -23.03 -4.62
N ASN A 82 15.00 -23.94 -5.17
CA ASN A 82 13.74 -23.56 -5.82
C ASN A 82 12.64 -23.35 -4.78
N VAL A 83 11.92 -22.24 -4.88
CA VAL A 83 10.73 -21.98 -4.06
C VAL A 83 9.50 -22.42 -4.85
N THR A 84 8.74 -23.37 -4.32
CA THR A 84 7.41 -23.66 -4.83
C THR A 84 6.46 -22.54 -4.39
N VAL A 85 5.99 -21.75 -5.35
CA VAL A 85 4.94 -20.76 -5.14
C VAL A 85 3.61 -21.45 -5.39
N THR A 86 2.84 -21.66 -4.33
CA THR A 86 1.47 -22.16 -4.47
C THR A 86 0.59 -20.98 -4.89
N ALA A 87 0.18 -20.92 -6.16
CA ALA A 87 -0.85 -20.00 -6.60
C ALA A 87 -2.23 -20.55 -6.17
N GLY A 88 -2.88 -19.87 -5.23
CA GLY A 88 -4.22 -20.20 -4.73
C GLY A 88 -4.40 -19.61 -3.32
N GLY A 89 -5.44 -18.86 -2.99
CA GLY A 89 -6.83 -18.89 -3.44
C GLY A 89 -7.67 -19.10 -2.17
N GLY A 90 -8.42 -18.08 -1.72
CA GLY A 90 -9.25 -18.12 -0.50
C GLY A 90 -8.94 -17.06 0.57
N GLY A 91 -7.86 -16.28 0.42
CA GLY A 91 -7.54 -15.16 1.30
C GLY A 91 -8.30 -13.87 0.92
N LEU A 92 -8.30 -12.85 1.78
CA LEU A 92 -8.86 -11.54 1.47
C LEU A 92 -7.93 -10.71 0.57
N GLY A 93 -8.49 -10.05 -0.44
CA GLY A 93 -7.88 -8.96 -1.20
C GLY A 93 -8.55 -7.63 -0.86
N ILE A 94 -7.77 -6.56 -0.82
CA ILE A 94 -8.18 -5.21 -0.41
C ILE A 94 -7.50 -4.19 -1.33
N ARG A 95 -8.28 -3.29 -1.92
CA ARG A 95 -7.74 -2.08 -2.57
C ARG A 95 -7.81 -0.90 -1.61
N ILE A 96 -6.72 -0.15 -1.51
CA ILE A 96 -6.58 1.01 -0.64
C ILE A 96 -6.15 2.21 -1.49
N ASP A 97 -6.88 3.31 -1.39
CA ASP A 97 -6.50 4.58 -2.02
C ASP A 97 -5.36 5.26 -1.25
N LYS A 98 -4.33 5.72 -1.98
CA LYS A 98 -3.14 6.36 -1.39
C LYS A 98 -3.43 7.73 -0.82
N CYS A 99 -4.39 8.45 -1.38
CA CYS A 99 -4.69 9.83 -1.06
C CYS A 99 -5.55 9.96 0.18
N ASN A 100 -6.54 9.09 0.35
CA ASN A 100 -7.52 9.20 1.43
C ASN A 100 -7.61 7.95 2.33
N GLY A 101 -6.92 6.85 1.99
CA GLY A 101 -6.96 5.59 2.75
C GLY A 101 -8.28 4.81 2.62
N GLU A 102 -9.17 5.21 1.71
CA GLU A 102 -10.43 4.53 1.46
C GLU A 102 -10.20 3.10 0.96
N MET A 103 -11.05 2.19 1.44
CA MET A 103 -10.97 0.77 1.10
C MET A 103 -12.20 0.36 0.31
N SER A 104 -12.06 0.19 -1.00
CA SER A 104 -13.20 0.06 -1.92
C SER A 104 -13.56 -1.37 -2.31
N ASN A 105 -12.64 -2.33 -2.15
CA ASN A 105 -12.81 -3.69 -2.68
C ASN A 105 -12.23 -4.75 -1.73
N VAL A 106 -12.89 -4.98 -0.58
CA VAL A 106 -12.55 -6.11 0.32
C VAL A 106 -13.29 -7.37 -0.14
N TYR A 107 -12.60 -8.33 -0.74
CA TYR A 107 -13.20 -9.55 -1.29
C TYR A 107 -12.36 -10.80 -1.01
N TYR A 108 -12.99 -11.98 -1.06
CA TYR A 108 -12.27 -13.25 -1.06
C TYR A 108 -11.69 -13.53 -2.44
N GLN A 109 -10.39 -13.74 -2.50
CA GLN A 109 -9.68 -14.18 -3.71
C GLN A 109 -10.13 -15.60 -4.06
N ARG A 110 -10.42 -15.85 -5.34
CA ARG A 110 -10.78 -17.17 -5.86
C ARG A 110 -9.56 -17.87 -6.42
#